data_AF-A0A256YXG3-F1
#
_entry.id   AF-A0A256YXG3-F1
#
_cell.length_a   1.000
_cell.length_b   1.000
_cell.length_c   1.000
_cell.angle_alpha   90.00
_cell.angle_beta   90.00
_cell.angle_gamma   90.00
#
_symmetry.space_group_name_H-M   'P 1'
#
loop_
_entity.id
_entity.type
_entity.pdbx_description
1 polymer ?
#
loop_
_entity_poly.entity_id
_entity_poly.type
_entity_poly.pdbx_seq_one_letter_code
_entity_poly.pdbx_strand_id
1 'polypeptide(L)'
;MATKKARKLVLEDEDEEDWDDLVDEDEDDIIDEDEDDLEEEEEAPSSDRRERRGKKGKKAGPPGRTGGAREKLNRPGVKWTGRIIITLIVVFLLFAPFKPFTDLRDAAGLDSLKNLMRPYRTFPEWVEVTMDLSYQLDIRGGRADTVEIQVASPFDIPLEPASGERSFIVQDVKNAVYTPLASDGIVDFNREYNVLSGWTFNDVPPGSYEFSASFDMELHTYEWKISEEDSGTIDDIPMNFTRTYLSDAWPVLRDNQVVDDDHDGIPDHYRYNPSDPRISSIASQVTSGEDTVLGKVKAIYEWITDHFNYTTSEQRLRDAQIYGDMPKWATGCLSDWYGDCDDQSLLMASMCRAVGIPAWLEIGFLYDQLKDEWGGHGWFNVVIPLKDGSDFVVAPIDPVNSEFLFRDPFRITDWIDNGNYVEQDGHTLYNLDAYYNFYSVRRPSFVDVDLETSYNSVRYVEHGKIKQYVDQKLEPGNLQGTQQGVPSLPYPNPLISIPVIMLLIALPARKIFLKRLG
;
A
#
# COMPACT_ATOMS: atom_id res chain seq x y z
N MET A 1 27.56 10.63 34.52
CA MET A 1 27.06 11.92 35.06
C MET A 1 26.72 12.79 33.86
N ALA A 2 25.56 13.43 33.75
CA ALA A 2 24.34 13.34 34.56
C ALA A 2 23.10 13.59 33.68
N THR A 3 21.94 13.09 34.12
CA THR A 3 20.64 13.18 33.44
C THR A 3 19.94 14.54 33.60
N LYS A 4 19.19 14.97 32.59
CA LYS A 4 17.97 15.82 32.64
C LYS A 4 17.27 15.67 31.27
N LYS A 5 16.23 14.86 31.12
CA LYS A 5 14.82 15.03 31.55
C LYS A 5 14.14 16.21 30.85
N ALA A 6 13.44 15.90 29.75
CA ALA A 6 12.58 16.84 29.02
C ALA A 6 11.43 17.35 29.90
N ARG A 7 10.97 18.57 29.62
CA ARG A 7 9.95 19.28 30.40
C ARG A 7 8.72 19.45 29.51
N LYS A 8 7.59 18.88 29.94
CA LYS A 8 6.27 19.11 29.33
C LYS A 8 5.95 20.60 29.44
N LEU A 9 5.63 21.25 28.32
CA LEU A 9 5.05 22.59 28.31
C LEU A 9 3.57 22.47 28.66
N VAL A 10 3.13 23.36 29.52
CA VAL A 10 1.73 23.65 29.84
C VAL A 10 1.52 25.07 29.35
N LEU A 11 0.46 25.31 28.59
CA LEU A 11 0.00 26.66 28.31
C LEU A 11 -0.90 27.09 29.47
N GLU A 12 -0.63 28.28 29.98
CA GLU A 12 -1.42 28.98 30.98
C GLU A 12 -2.30 29.96 30.20
N ASP A 13 -3.63 29.78 30.26
CA ASP A 13 -4.60 30.79 29.85
C ASP A 13 -5.27 31.31 31.11
N GLU A 14 -5.15 32.62 31.36
CA GLU A 14 -5.83 33.35 32.44
C GLU A 14 -7.05 34.10 31.88
N ASP A 15 -8.16 33.97 32.60
CA ASP A 15 -9.24 34.94 32.80
C ASP A 15 -9.93 35.62 31.59
N GLU A 16 -11.22 35.31 31.38
CA GLU A 16 -12.33 36.22 31.80
C GLU A 16 -13.70 35.52 31.75
N GLU A 17 -14.35 35.49 32.92
CA GLU A 17 -15.77 35.75 33.26
C GLU A 17 -16.83 35.85 32.13
N ASP A 18 -18.13 35.58 32.32
CA ASP A 18 -18.99 34.97 33.36
C ASP A 18 -20.41 35.37 32.92
N TRP A 19 -21.34 34.42 32.70
CA TRP A 19 -22.78 34.69 32.57
C TRP A 19 -23.58 33.45 32.93
N ASP A 20 -23.96 33.35 34.21
CA ASP A 20 -25.15 32.62 34.64
C ASP A 20 -26.41 33.17 33.95
N ASP A 21 -27.27 32.29 33.44
CA ASP A 21 -28.68 32.26 33.90
C ASP A 21 -29.34 30.92 33.54
N LEU A 22 -30.33 30.53 34.34
CA LEU A 22 -30.84 29.16 34.49
C LEU A 22 -32.27 28.95 33.94
N VAL A 23 -32.70 27.67 33.94
CA VAL A 23 -34.10 27.15 33.89
C VAL A 23 -34.91 27.39 32.59
N ASP A 24 -35.84 26.52 32.15
CA ASP A 24 -36.53 25.38 32.79
C ASP A 24 -36.57 24.11 31.90
N GLU A 25 -36.64 22.96 32.59
CA GLU A 25 -37.50 21.77 32.42
C GLU A 25 -38.27 21.52 31.10
N ASP A 26 -38.18 20.29 30.58
CA ASP A 26 -39.32 19.34 30.50
C ASP A 26 -38.82 17.88 30.31
N GLU A 27 -39.50 16.92 30.94
CA GLU A 27 -39.17 15.48 30.98
C GLU A 27 -39.95 14.66 29.92
N ASP A 28 -39.77 13.33 29.96
CA ASP A 28 -40.59 12.28 29.32
C ASP A 28 -40.50 12.13 27.77
N ASP A 29 -40.54 10.93 27.17
CA ASP A 29 -40.93 9.60 27.66
C ASP A 29 -39.93 8.49 27.26
N ILE A 30 -39.79 7.47 28.12
CA ILE A 30 -39.18 6.16 27.82
C ILE A 30 -40.32 5.18 27.52
N ILE A 31 -40.20 4.37 26.46
CA ILE A 31 -41.02 3.16 26.28
C ILE A 31 -40.10 1.97 26.00
N ASP A 32 -40.02 1.08 26.98
CA ASP A 32 -39.54 -0.30 26.83
C ASP A 32 -40.74 -1.22 26.49
N GLU A 33 -40.66 -1.97 25.39
CA GLU A 33 -41.40 -3.22 25.09
C GLU A 33 -40.52 -3.99 24.07
N ASP A 34 -40.28 -5.30 24.11
CA ASP A 34 -40.48 -6.32 25.16
C ASP A 34 -39.48 -7.49 24.88
N GLU A 35 -39.31 -8.42 25.83
CA GLU A 35 -38.42 -9.60 25.72
C GLU A 35 -39.02 -10.77 24.88
N ASP A 36 -38.25 -11.87 24.81
CA ASP A 36 -38.62 -13.24 24.41
C ASP A 36 -38.63 -13.64 22.91
N ASP A 37 -37.58 -14.36 22.50
CA ASP A 37 -37.70 -15.80 22.23
C ASP A 37 -36.30 -16.49 22.27
N LEU A 38 -36.21 -17.58 23.06
CA LEU A 38 -35.04 -18.46 23.20
C LEU A 38 -35.42 -19.90 22.84
N GLU A 39 -34.39 -20.75 22.64
CA GLU A 39 -34.37 -22.22 22.40
C GLU A 39 -33.87 -22.58 20.99
N GLU A 40 -32.98 -23.54 20.75
CA GLU A 40 -32.54 -24.69 21.58
C GLU A 40 -31.11 -25.15 21.16
N GLU A 41 -30.19 -25.41 22.11
CA GLU A 41 -28.98 -26.25 21.88
C GLU A 41 -28.95 -27.39 22.92
N GLU A 42 -28.91 -28.65 22.47
CA GLU A 42 -28.92 -29.83 23.36
C GLU A 42 -27.54 -30.16 23.98
N GLU A 43 -27.58 -30.66 25.22
CA GLU A 43 -26.43 -30.74 26.14
C GLU A 43 -25.81 -32.17 26.27
N ALA A 44 -24.47 -32.20 26.42
CA ALA A 44 -23.75 -33.08 27.37
C ALA A 44 -23.74 -34.62 27.09
N PRO A 45 -23.14 -35.49 27.97
CA PRO A 45 -22.27 -35.27 29.14
C PRO A 45 -20.93 -36.04 29.00
N SER A 46 -20.04 -36.31 29.96
CA SER A 46 -19.90 -36.17 31.43
C SER A 46 -18.38 -36.31 31.76
N SER A 47 -17.80 -36.17 32.97
CA SER A 47 -18.11 -35.48 34.25
C SER A 47 -17.06 -35.91 35.30
N ASP A 48 -16.49 -35.01 36.13
CA ASP A 48 -16.44 -35.18 37.62
C ASP A 48 -15.85 -33.93 38.34
N ARG A 49 -16.23 -33.73 39.61
CA ARG A 49 -16.02 -32.50 40.40
C ARG A 49 -15.56 -32.83 41.83
N ARG A 50 -14.53 -32.13 42.35
CA ARG A 50 -14.29 -32.11 43.82
C ARG A 50 -13.75 -30.78 44.35
N GLU A 51 -13.93 -30.59 45.66
CA GLU A 51 -14.27 -29.29 46.25
C GLU A 51 -13.13 -28.46 46.90
N ARG A 52 -13.50 -27.24 47.30
CA ARG A 52 -12.70 -26.14 47.87
C ARG A 52 -12.52 -26.19 49.40
N ARG A 53 -11.74 -25.20 49.90
CA ARG A 53 -11.61 -24.63 51.28
C ARG A 53 -10.49 -25.27 52.16
N GLY A 54 -9.62 -24.53 52.86
CA GLY A 54 -9.34 -23.09 52.96
C GLY A 54 -9.32 -22.56 54.41
N LYS A 55 -8.24 -21.90 54.89
CA LYS A 55 -8.24 -21.05 56.11
C LYS A 55 -7.04 -20.10 56.29
N LYS A 56 -7.35 -18.97 56.93
CA LYS A 56 -6.62 -17.69 57.17
C LYS A 56 -5.38 -17.76 58.09
N GLY A 57 -4.48 -16.75 58.00
CA GLY A 57 -3.60 -16.31 59.11
C GLY A 57 -2.59 -15.18 58.77
N LYS A 58 -2.63 -14.02 59.46
CA LYS A 58 -1.66 -12.90 59.33
C LYS A 58 -0.72 -12.83 60.55
N LYS A 59 0.58 -12.45 60.39
CA LYS A 59 1.24 -11.27 61.02
C LYS A 59 2.81 -11.25 60.96
N ALA A 60 3.32 -10.09 60.52
CA ALA A 60 4.58 -9.35 60.75
C ALA A 60 5.74 -9.84 61.67
N GLY A 61 6.99 -9.48 61.30
CA GLY A 61 8.09 -9.13 62.25
C GLY A 61 9.53 -9.63 61.91
N PRO A 62 10.59 -8.78 61.90
CA PRO A 62 11.98 -9.14 61.49
C PRO A 62 12.99 -9.12 62.69
N PRO A 63 14.35 -9.01 62.58
CA PRO A 63 15.29 -9.05 61.43
C PRO A 63 16.59 -9.91 61.63
N GLY A 64 17.46 -10.02 60.60
CA GLY A 64 18.92 -10.21 60.81
C GLY A 64 19.76 -11.05 59.83
N ARG A 65 20.55 -10.36 58.96
CA ARG A 65 22.02 -10.51 58.67
C ARG A 65 22.66 -11.93 58.50
N THR A 66 23.56 -12.22 57.53
CA THR A 66 24.49 -11.43 56.67
C THR A 66 24.84 -12.16 55.35
N GLY A 67 25.38 -11.44 54.34
CA GLY A 67 26.52 -11.95 53.54
C GLY A 67 26.44 -11.95 51.99
N GLY A 68 27.31 -11.15 51.35
CA GLY A 68 27.97 -11.52 50.08
C GLY A 68 27.35 -11.03 48.76
N ALA A 69 27.90 -9.95 48.18
CA ALA A 69 27.53 -9.46 46.85
C ALA A 69 28.24 -10.20 45.71
N ARG A 70 27.57 -10.30 44.54
CA ARG A 70 28.24 -10.37 43.23
C ARG A 70 27.29 -9.87 42.12
N GLU A 71 27.52 -8.64 41.67
CA GLU A 71 26.90 -8.11 40.45
C GLU A 71 27.26 -8.98 39.24
N LYS A 72 26.26 -9.33 38.43
CA LYS A 72 26.48 -9.83 37.07
C LYS A 72 26.51 -8.63 36.12
N LEU A 73 27.68 -8.30 35.57
CA LEU A 73 27.76 -7.43 34.41
C LEU A 73 27.09 -8.13 33.21
N ASN A 74 25.89 -7.70 32.83
CA ASN A 74 25.39 -7.92 31.48
C ASN A 74 26.17 -7.01 30.52
N ARG A 75 27.01 -7.61 29.68
CA ARG A 75 27.53 -6.95 28.48
C ARG A 75 26.55 -7.22 27.32
N PRO A 76 26.17 -6.22 26.51
CA PRO A 76 25.35 -6.46 25.33
C PRO A 76 26.15 -7.30 24.32
N GLY A 77 25.58 -8.46 23.95
CA GLY A 77 26.14 -9.33 22.93
C GLY A 77 26.03 -8.68 21.55
N VAL A 78 27.16 -8.53 20.87
CA VAL A 78 27.29 -7.85 19.57
C VAL A 78 26.56 -8.64 18.48
N LYS A 79 25.41 -8.12 17.99
CA LYS A 79 24.65 -8.69 16.85
C LYS A 79 25.35 -8.54 15.47
N TRP A 80 26.54 -7.95 15.40
CA TRP A 80 27.24 -7.63 14.14
C TRP A 80 27.95 -8.82 13.46
N THR A 81 28.07 -9.98 14.12
CA THR A 81 28.90 -11.09 13.62
C THR A 81 28.41 -11.68 12.30
N GLY A 82 27.10 -11.78 12.09
CA GLY A 82 26.52 -12.31 10.84
C GLY A 82 26.84 -11.44 9.63
N ARG A 83 26.55 -10.14 9.68
CA ARG A 83 26.80 -9.19 8.59
C ARG A 83 28.29 -9.18 8.17
N ILE A 84 29.21 -9.16 9.14
CA ILE A 84 30.66 -9.17 8.85
C ILE A 84 31.09 -10.46 8.13
N ILE A 85 30.60 -11.63 8.56
CA ILE A 85 30.92 -12.90 7.91
C ILE A 85 30.35 -12.96 6.48
N ILE A 86 29.13 -12.44 6.26
CA ILE A 86 28.52 -12.35 4.93
C ILE A 86 29.34 -11.44 4.01
N THR A 87 29.71 -10.23 4.45
CA THR A 87 30.57 -9.33 3.68
C THR A 87 31.90 -9.99 3.34
N LEU A 88 32.52 -10.72 4.28
CA LEU A 88 33.78 -11.44 4.02
C LEU A 88 33.62 -12.59 3.01
N ILE A 89 32.49 -13.31 3.00
CA ILE A 89 32.20 -14.35 2.01
C ILE A 89 32.00 -13.72 0.62
N VAL A 90 31.20 -12.65 0.51
CA VAL A 90 30.97 -11.96 -0.76
C VAL A 90 32.27 -11.35 -1.29
N VAL A 91 33.05 -10.65 -0.45
CA VAL A 91 34.37 -10.13 -0.82
C VAL A 91 35.33 -11.26 -1.23
N PHE A 92 35.31 -12.40 -0.55
CA PHE A 92 36.11 -13.55 -0.97
C PHE A 92 35.66 -14.09 -2.34
N LEU A 93 34.36 -14.26 -2.60
CA LEU A 93 33.86 -14.73 -3.89
C LEU A 93 34.12 -13.74 -5.04
N LEU A 94 34.09 -12.43 -4.77
CA LEU A 94 34.34 -11.38 -5.76
C LEU A 94 35.83 -11.25 -6.14
N PHE A 95 36.74 -11.38 -5.15
CA PHE A 95 38.16 -11.04 -5.28
C PHE A 95 39.12 -12.25 -5.18
N ALA A 96 38.65 -13.46 -4.91
CA ALA A 96 39.52 -14.65 -4.89
C ALA A 96 39.97 -15.04 -6.31
N PRO A 97 41.29 -15.09 -6.60
CA PRO A 97 41.82 -15.32 -7.94
C PRO A 97 41.82 -16.81 -8.36
N PHE A 98 40.94 -17.64 -7.78
CA PHE A 98 40.89 -19.07 -8.11
C PHE A 98 39.90 -19.34 -9.23
N LYS A 99 40.33 -20.12 -10.22
CA LYS A 99 39.58 -20.39 -11.46
C LYS A 99 38.09 -20.76 -11.26
N PRO A 100 37.68 -21.58 -10.28
CA PRO A 100 36.26 -21.89 -10.09
C PRO A 100 35.40 -20.67 -9.72
N PHE A 101 35.97 -19.68 -9.03
CA PHE A 101 35.25 -18.46 -8.65
C PHE A 101 35.27 -17.39 -9.75
N THR A 102 36.34 -17.32 -10.56
CA THR A 102 36.31 -16.51 -11.78
C THR A 102 35.31 -17.08 -12.77
N ASP A 103 35.34 -18.38 -13.05
CA ASP A 103 34.38 -19.06 -13.92
C ASP A 103 32.93 -18.87 -13.41
N LEU A 104 32.70 -18.91 -12.08
CA LEU A 104 31.38 -18.67 -11.49
C LEU A 104 30.93 -17.20 -11.63
N ARG A 105 31.81 -16.23 -11.37
CA ARG A 105 31.51 -14.80 -11.52
C ARG A 105 31.26 -14.43 -12.97
N ASP A 106 32.02 -15.01 -13.89
CA ASP A 106 31.94 -14.71 -15.31
C ASP A 106 30.74 -15.45 -15.96
N ALA A 107 30.26 -16.56 -15.38
CA ALA A 107 29.05 -17.27 -15.82
C ALA A 107 27.74 -16.81 -15.15
N ALA A 108 27.78 -16.35 -13.90
CA ALA A 108 26.61 -15.86 -13.17
C ALA A 108 26.44 -14.32 -13.27
N GLY A 109 27.52 -13.59 -13.55
CA GLY A 109 27.53 -12.14 -13.49
C GLY A 109 27.72 -11.59 -12.07
N LEU A 110 28.14 -10.33 -11.98
CA LEU A 110 28.41 -9.64 -10.72
C LEU A 110 27.14 -9.51 -9.86
N ASP A 111 25.99 -9.27 -10.49
CA ASP A 111 24.74 -8.99 -9.79
C ASP A 111 24.08 -10.25 -9.23
N SER A 112 24.23 -11.41 -9.88
CA SER A 112 23.82 -12.69 -9.26
C SER A 112 24.65 -13.05 -8.02
N LEU A 113 25.89 -12.57 -7.91
CA LEU A 113 26.69 -12.70 -6.69
C LEU A 113 26.27 -11.72 -5.59
N LYS A 114 25.87 -10.48 -5.93
CA LYS A 114 25.23 -9.54 -4.98
C LYS A 114 23.91 -10.12 -4.45
N ASN A 115 23.12 -10.70 -5.35
CA ASN A 115 21.76 -11.20 -5.09
C ASN A 115 21.72 -12.63 -4.52
N LEU A 116 22.87 -13.28 -4.31
CA LEU A 116 22.98 -14.68 -3.86
C LEU A 116 22.31 -14.97 -2.51
N MET A 117 22.13 -13.94 -1.67
CA MET A 117 21.49 -14.02 -0.35
C MET A 117 20.46 -12.89 -0.12
N ARG A 118 20.12 -12.12 -1.16
CA ARG A 118 19.12 -11.04 -1.06
C ARG A 118 17.71 -11.65 -1.08
N PRO A 119 16.79 -11.27 -0.18
CA PRO A 119 15.41 -11.72 -0.25
C PRO A 119 14.78 -11.35 -1.61
N TYR A 120 13.88 -12.18 -2.10
CA TYR A 120 13.14 -11.90 -3.33
C TYR A 120 11.70 -12.39 -3.24
N ARG A 121 10.81 -11.72 -3.97
CA ARG A 121 9.48 -12.21 -4.37
C ARG A 121 9.56 -12.88 -5.73
N THR A 122 8.63 -13.78 -6.02
CA THR A 122 8.52 -14.43 -7.33
C THR A 122 7.15 -14.13 -7.93
N PHE A 123 7.15 -13.58 -9.13
CA PHE A 123 5.96 -13.27 -9.90
C PHE A 123 5.98 -14.05 -11.22
N PRO A 124 4.84 -14.24 -11.90
CA PRO A 124 4.84 -14.54 -13.33
C PRO A 124 5.68 -13.51 -14.10
N GLU A 125 6.09 -13.86 -15.30
CA GLU A 125 6.63 -12.89 -16.25
C GLU A 125 5.49 -12.07 -16.88
N TRP A 126 4.35 -12.72 -17.09
CA TRP A 126 3.09 -12.13 -17.51
C TRP A 126 1.91 -13.07 -17.21
N VAL A 127 0.68 -12.55 -17.29
CA VAL A 127 -0.56 -13.35 -17.20
C VAL A 127 -1.52 -13.04 -18.35
N GLU A 128 -2.26 -14.05 -18.81
CA GLU A 128 -3.49 -13.87 -19.57
C GLU A 128 -4.66 -13.82 -18.58
N VAL A 129 -5.46 -12.76 -18.62
CA VAL A 129 -6.66 -12.63 -17.77
C VAL A 129 -7.89 -12.27 -18.61
N THR A 130 -9.02 -12.91 -18.30
CA THR A 130 -10.36 -12.44 -18.71
C THR A 130 -11.08 -12.03 -17.44
N MET A 131 -11.34 -10.74 -17.28
CA MET A 131 -11.88 -10.12 -16.07
C MET A 131 -13.33 -9.69 -16.32
N ASP A 132 -14.28 -10.25 -15.56
CA ASP A 132 -15.70 -9.93 -15.60
C ASP A 132 -16.08 -9.07 -14.39
N LEU A 133 -16.50 -7.83 -14.66
CA LEU A 133 -17.15 -6.95 -13.72
C LEU A 133 -18.66 -7.17 -13.88
N SER A 134 -19.34 -7.61 -12.83
CA SER A 134 -20.79 -7.84 -12.83
C SER A 134 -21.50 -6.90 -11.86
N TYR A 135 -22.63 -6.37 -12.31
CA TYR A 135 -23.42 -5.34 -11.63
C TYR A 135 -24.85 -5.84 -11.46
N GLN A 136 -25.35 -5.87 -10.22
CA GLN A 136 -26.75 -6.14 -9.92
C GLN A 136 -27.39 -4.86 -9.37
N LEU A 137 -28.39 -4.34 -10.08
CA LEU A 137 -29.14 -3.13 -9.73
C LEU A 137 -30.54 -3.52 -9.25
N ASP A 138 -30.88 -3.19 -8.01
CA ASP A 138 -32.18 -3.48 -7.41
C ASP A 138 -32.96 -2.19 -7.11
N ILE A 139 -34.04 -1.95 -7.86
CA ILE A 139 -34.94 -0.79 -7.68
C ILE A 139 -36.19 -1.23 -6.92
N ARG A 140 -36.52 -0.52 -5.83
CA ARG A 140 -37.66 -0.82 -4.95
C ARG A 140 -38.57 0.40 -4.74
N GLY A 141 -39.82 0.13 -4.35
CA GLY A 141 -40.83 1.17 -4.12
C GLY A 141 -41.43 1.74 -5.42
N GLY A 142 -40.74 2.66 -6.07
CA GLY A 142 -41.21 3.41 -7.25
C GLY A 142 -40.29 3.34 -8.47
N ARG A 143 -40.56 4.16 -9.49
CA ARG A 143 -39.74 4.24 -10.72
C ARG A 143 -38.58 5.23 -10.49
N ALA A 144 -37.37 4.87 -10.92
CA ALA A 144 -36.25 5.82 -11.02
C ALA A 144 -36.37 6.63 -12.32
N ASP A 145 -36.07 7.93 -12.28
CA ASP A 145 -36.18 8.80 -13.46
C ASP A 145 -35.05 8.50 -14.45
N THR A 146 -33.82 8.41 -13.93
CA THR A 146 -32.61 8.04 -14.66
C THR A 146 -31.69 7.24 -13.74
N VAL A 147 -31.10 6.16 -14.25
CA VAL A 147 -30.01 5.41 -13.61
C VAL A 147 -28.84 5.40 -14.57
N GLU A 148 -27.66 5.76 -14.09
CA GLU A 148 -26.42 5.70 -14.85
C GLU A 148 -25.38 4.88 -14.11
N ILE A 149 -24.88 3.83 -14.77
CA ILE A 149 -23.80 2.97 -14.30
C ILE A 149 -22.65 3.15 -15.28
N GLN A 150 -21.57 3.74 -14.80
CA GLN A 150 -20.34 3.94 -15.55
C GLN A 150 -19.29 2.92 -15.09
N VAL A 151 -18.41 2.58 -16.02
CA VAL A 151 -17.35 1.59 -15.88
C VAL A 151 -16.09 2.23 -16.45
N ALA A 152 -15.13 2.54 -15.58
CA ALA A 152 -13.77 2.81 -16.01
C ALA A 152 -13.27 1.56 -16.73
N SER A 153 -12.99 1.68 -18.03
CA SER A 153 -12.56 0.52 -18.81
C SER A 153 -11.04 0.51 -18.97
N PRO A 154 -10.37 -0.62 -18.67
CA PRO A 154 -8.94 -0.79 -18.89
C PRO A 154 -8.51 -0.36 -20.29
N PHE A 155 -7.27 0.11 -20.36
CA PHE A 155 -6.65 0.62 -21.58
C PHE A 155 -5.17 0.21 -21.66
N ASP A 156 -4.56 0.36 -22.83
CA ASP A 156 -3.17 -0.03 -23.07
C ASP A 156 -2.19 0.87 -22.31
N ILE A 157 -1.20 0.25 -21.66
CA ILE A 157 -0.07 0.94 -21.01
C ILE A 157 1.21 0.59 -21.75
N PRO A 158 1.55 1.29 -22.85
CA PRO A 158 2.84 1.16 -23.50
C PRO A 158 3.95 1.76 -22.64
N LEU A 159 5.12 1.14 -22.66
CA LEU A 159 6.35 1.80 -22.23
C LEU A 159 7.12 2.26 -23.46
N GLU A 160 7.38 3.56 -23.55
CA GLU A 160 8.43 4.06 -24.45
C GLU A 160 9.79 3.76 -23.80
N PRO A 161 10.65 2.91 -24.41
CA PRO A 161 12.02 2.79 -23.94
C PRO A 161 12.79 4.06 -24.30
N ALA A 162 13.84 4.36 -23.53
CA ALA A 162 14.75 5.49 -23.74
C ALA A 162 15.51 5.48 -25.10
N SER A 163 15.21 4.54 -26.00
CA SER A 163 15.80 4.39 -27.34
C SER A 163 14.82 4.52 -28.51
N GLY A 164 13.53 4.83 -28.28
CA GLY A 164 12.58 5.23 -29.34
C GLY A 164 12.08 4.13 -30.29
N GLU A 165 12.20 2.86 -29.93
CA GLU A 165 11.43 1.77 -30.55
C GLU A 165 10.20 1.47 -29.67
N ARG A 166 8.97 1.47 -30.19
CA ARG A 166 7.81 0.96 -29.40
C ARG A 166 8.02 -0.54 -29.14
N SER A 167 8.38 -0.94 -27.90
CA SER A 167 8.92 -2.29 -27.65
C SER A 167 8.32 -3.06 -26.46
N PHE A 168 7.48 -2.48 -25.62
CA PHE A 168 6.84 -3.19 -24.51
C PHE A 168 5.50 -2.57 -24.13
N ILE A 169 4.53 -3.40 -23.78
CA ILE A 169 3.23 -2.99 -23.25
C ILE A 169 3.05 -3.72 -21.92
N VAL A 170 2.82 -2.98 -20.84
CA VAL A 170 2.71 -3.52 -19.47
C VAL A 170 1.30 -4.06 -19.21
N GLN A 171 0.30 -3.45 -19.85
CA GLN A 171 -1.08 -3.89 -19.86
C GLN A 171 -1.58 -3.73 -21.29
N ASP A 172 -1.95 -4.82 -21.94
CA ASP A 172 -2.35 -4.89 -23.35
C ASP A 172 -3.79 -5.44 -23.41
N VAL A 173 -4.74 -4.58 -23.75
CA VAL A 173 -6.18 -4.88 -23.70
C VAL A 173 -6.62 -5.43 -25.05
N LYS A 174 -6.95 -6.72 -25.09
CA LYS A 174 -7.25 -7.45 -26.33
C LYS A 174 -8.70 -7.29 -26.78
N ASN A 175 -9.61 -7.02 -25.84
CA ASN A 175 -11.06 -7.02 -26.07
C ASN A 175 -11.79 -6.38 -24.88
N ALA A 176 -12.94 -5.75 -25.16
CA ALA A 176 -13.87 -5.25 -24.16
C ALA A 176 -15.32 -5.53 -24.61
N VAL A 177 -16.12 -6.19 -23.75
CA VAL A 177 -17.49 -6.61 -24.07
C VAL A 177 -18.44 -6.17 -22.97
N TYR A 178 -19.42 -5.34 -23.33
CA TYR A 178 -20.50 -4.89 -22.45
C TYR A 178 -21.77 -5.69 -22.75
N THR A 179 -22.39 -6.25 -21.71
CA THR A 179 -23.66 -6.99 -21.77
C THR A 179 -24.68 -6.36 -20.82
N PRO A 180 -25.80 -5.77 -21.31
CA PRO A 180 -26.09 -5.48 -22.72
C PRO A 180 -25.09 -4.47 -23.29
N LEU A 181 -25.18 -4.16 -24.58
CA LEU A 181 -24.29 -3.16 -25.19
C LEU A 181 -24.40 -1.80 -24.44
N ALA A 182 -23.25 -1.17 -24.19
CA ALA A 182 -23.13 0.14 -23.55
C ALA A 182 -23.93 1.22 -24.31
N SER A 183 -24.51 2.18 -23.57
CA SER A 183 -25.36 3.25 -24.09
C SER A 183 -24.62 4.29 -24.95
N ASP A 184 -23.31 4.45 -24.72
CA ASP A 184 -22.42 5.34 -25.47
C ASP A 184 -21.95 4.75 -26.82
N GLY A 185 -22.04 3.43 -26.97
CA GLY A 185 -21.54 2.68 -28.12
C GLY A 185 -20.02 2.65 -28.25
N ILE A 186 -19.25 2.90 -27.18
CA ILE A 186 -17.78 2.89 -27.23
C ILE A 186 -17.27 1.44 -27.23
N VAL A 187 -16.55 1.06 -28.30
CA VAL A 187 -15.95 -0.27 -28.47
C VAL A 187 -14.46 -0.19 -28.82
N ASP A 188 -13.83 0.97 -28.60
CA ASP A 188 -12.39 1.14 -28.86
C ASP A 188 -11.57 0.81 -27.61
N PHE A 189 -11.01 -0.40 -27.59
CA PHE A 189 -10.23 -0.95 -26.48
C PHE A 189 -8.71 -0.73 -26.63
N ASN A 190 -8.20 -0.47 -27.84
CA ASN A 190 -6.77 -0.24 -28.10
C ASN A 190 -6.42 1.26 -27.94
N ARG A 191 -6.64 1.78 -26.74
CA ARG A 191 -6.46 3.20 -26.39
C ARG A 191 -5.45 3.37 -25.27
N GLU A 192 -4.86 4.55 -25.15
CA GLU A 192 -3.80 4.87 -24.18
C GLU A 192 -4.31 5.91 -23.14
N TYR A 193 -5.62 5.95 -22.84
CA TYR A 193 -6.23 6.98 -21.99
C TYR A 193 -7.55 6.55 -21.31
N ASN A 194 -7.84 7.18 -20.15
CA ASN A 194 -9.06 7.00 -19.35
C ASN A 194 -10.35 7.22 -20.16
N VAL A 195 -11.31 6.31 -20.02
CA VAL A 195 -12.67 6.45 -20.55
C VAL A 195 -13.65 5.77 -19.59
N LEU A 196 -14.74 6.48 -19.31
CA LEU A 196 -15.93 5.91 -18.70
C LEU A 196 -16.86 5.42 -19.84
N SER A 197 -17.30 4.19 -19.74
CA SER A 197 -18.31 3.60 -20.63
C SER A 197 -19.30 2.78 -19.80
N GLY A 198 -20.50 2.53 -20.28
CA GLY A 198 -21.51 1.83 -19.48
C GLY A 198 -22.93 2.12 -19.93
N TRP A 199 -23.86 2.25 -18.99
CA TRP A 199 -25.28 2.22 -19.28
C TRP A 199 -26.04 3.38 -18.64
N THR A 200 -26.82 4.07 -19.48
CA THR A 200 -27.79 5.07 -19.05
C THR A 200 -29.20 4.55 -19.34
N PHE A 201 -30.00 4.39 -18.29
CA PHE A 201 -31.40 3.96 -18.34
C PHE A 201 -32.31 5.10 -17.92
N ASN A 202 -33.50 5.20 -18.52
CA ASN A 202 -34.49 6.22 -18.18
C ASN A 202 -35.85 5.56 -17.90
N ASP A 203 -36.61 6.16 -16.98
CA ASP A 203 -37.95 5.71 -16.57
C ASP A 203 -37.98 4.22 -16.12
N VAL A 204 -37.05 3.87 -15.23
CA VAL A 204 -36.75 2.49 -14.85
C VAL A 204 -37.73 2.01 -13.77
N PRO A 205 -38.52 0.94 -14.00
CA PRO A 205 -39.44 0.42 -12.98
C PRO A 205 -38.74 -0.36 -11.86
N PRO A 206 -39.44 -0.59 -10.71
CA PRO A 206 -38.99 -1.53 -9.71
C PRO A 206 -38.68 -2.92 -10.30
N GLY A 207 -37.60 -3.52 -9.84
CA GLY A 207 -37.08 -4.80 -10.32
C GLY A 207 -35.57 -4.91 -10.15
N SER A 208 -35.07 -6.11 -10.42
CA SER A 208 -33.64 -6.46 -10.42
C SER A 208 -33.13 -6.48 -11.86
N TYR A 209 -31.96 -5.90 -12.10
CA TYR A 209 -31.32 -5.82 -13.41
C TYR A 209 -29.86 -6.24 -13.31
N GLU A 210 -29.39 -7.02 -14.27
CA GLU A 210 -28.01 -7.52 -14.34
C GLU A 210 -27.28 -6.92 -15.55
N PHE A 211 -26.06 -6.46 -15.33
CA PHE A 211 -25.17 -5.94 -16.36
C PHE A 211 -23.75 -6.48 -16.14
N SER A 212 -22.96 -6.61 -17.20
CA SER A 212 -21.54 -6.97 -17.06
C SER A 212 -20.64 -6.31 -18.10
N ALA A 213 -19.39 -6.07 -17.70
CA ALA A 213 -18.28 -5.65 -18.56
C ALA A 213 -17.16 -6.69 -18.44
N SER A 214 -16.77 -7.28 -19.57
CA SER A 214 -15.74 -8.32 -19.66
C SER A 214 -14.54 -7.82 -20.45
N PHE A 215 -13.34 -7.98 -19.90
CA PHE A 215 -12.09 -7.48 -20.47
C PHE A 215 -11.07 -8.61 -20.63
N ASP A 216 -10.61 -8.88 -21.85
CA ASP A 216 -9.50 -9.81 -22.12
C ASP A 216 -8.19 -9.00 -22.16
N MET A 217 -7.19 -9.38 -21.37
CA MET A 217 -5.93 -8.63 -21.21
C MET A 217 -4.71 -9.55 -21.10
N GLU A 218 -3.57 -9.05 -21.56
CA GLU A 218 -2.24 -9.54 -21.20
C GLU A 218 -1.59 -8.52 -20.24
N LEU A 219 -1.24 -8.96 -19.02
CA LEU A 219 -0.60 -8.11 -18.01
C LEU A 219 0.84 -8.59 -17.79
N HIS A 220 1.81 -7.69 -17.94
CA HIS A 220 3.23 -8.01 -17.87
C HIS A 220 3.90 -7.45 -16.62
N THR A 221 4.80 -8.24 -16.04
CA THR A 221 5.64 -7.80 -14.93
C THR A 221 6.78 -6.92 -15.43
N TYR A 222 7.01 -5.76 -14.81
CA TYR A 222 8.08 -4.85 -15.21
C TYR A 222 8.80 -4.21 -14.00
N GLU A 223 10.11 -4.01 -14.14
CA GLU A 223 11.00 -3.43 -13.12
C GLU A 223 11.74 -2.25 -13.75
N TRP A 224 11.51 -1.03 -13.25
CA TRP A 224 12.19 0.17 -13.71
C TRP A 224 13.60 0.20 -13.09
N LYS A 225 14.58 -0.29 -13.85
CA LYS A 225 15.98 -0.42 -13.42
C LYS A 225 16.73 0.92 -13.52
N ILE A 226 16.39 1.81 -12.59
CA ILE A 226 17.03 3.12 -12.40
C ILE A 226 17.70 3.17 -11.02
N SER A 227 18.91 3.73 -10.96
CA SER A 227 19.63 3.97 -9.70
C SER A 227 19.74 5.46 -9.39
N GLU A 228 20.09 5.79 -8.13
CA GLU A 228 20.31 7.18 -7.71
C GLU A 228 21.46 7.84 -8.49
N GLU A 229 22.38 7.06 -9.09
CA GLU A 229 23.44 7.59 -9.96
C GLU A 229 22.91 8.05 -11.32
N ASP A 230 21.83 7.43 -11.81
CA ASP A 230 21.14 7.70 -13.08
C ASP A 230 20.06 8.80 -12.95
N SER A 231 19.52 9.01 -11.75
CA SER A 231 18.50 10.02 -11.47
C SER A 231 19.06 11.45 -11.53
N GLY A 232 18.32 12.33 -12.21
CA GLY A 232 18.47 13.77 -12.13
C GLY A 232 17.94 14.35 -10.80
N THR A 233 17.97 15.67 -10.72
CA THR A 233 17.51 16.51 -9.61
C THR A 233 16.14 17.14 -9.91
N ILE A 234 15.56 17.87 -8.95
CA ILE A 234 14.27 18.56 -9.16
C ILE A 234 14.32 19.62 -10.27
N ASP A 235 15.51 20.20 -10.53
CA ASP A 235 15.70 21.20 -11.59
C ASP A 235 15.65 20.58 -13.00
N ASP A 236 15.81 19.26 -13.10
CA ASP A 236 15.79 18.49 -14.36
C ASP A 236 14.37 18.00 -14.73
N ILE A 237 13.35 18.26 -13.89
CA ILE A 237 11.97 17.80 -14.11
C ILE A 237 11.29 18.63 -15.23
N PRO A 238 10.66 18.00 -16.24
CA PRO A 238 10.02 18.74 -17.33
C PRO A 238 8.87 19.65 -16.85
N MET A 239 8.85 20.88 -17.37
CA MET A 239 7.98 21.96 -16.91
C MET A 239 6.47 21.71 -17.10
N ASN A 240 6.07 20.79 -17.99
CA ASN A 240 4.68 20.36 -18.12
C ASN A 240 4.21 19.63 -16.85
N PHE A 241 5.00 18.71 -16.31
CA PHE A 241 4.64 18.00 -15.08
C PHE A 241 4.62 18.91 -13.86
N THR A 242 5.60 19.83 -13.75
CA THR A 242 5.65 20.75 -12.60
C THR A 242 4.45 21.70 -12.58
N ARG A 243 3.98 22.15 -13.75
CA ARG A 243 2.77 22.97 -13.90
C ARG A 243 1.48 22.22 -13.57
N THR A 244 1.39 20.93 -13.90
CA THR A 244 0.16 20.14 -13.70
C THR A 244 0.01 19.64 -12.26
N TYR A 245 1.09 19.18 -11.62
CA TYR A 245 0.98 18.35 -10.41
C TYR A 245 1.47 18.99 -9.11
N LEU A 246 2.25 20.09 -9.12
CA LEU A 246 2.86 20.61 -7.88
C LEU A 246 1.93 21.53 -7.04
N SER A 247 0.73 21.83 -7.51
CA SER A 247 -0.25 22.55 -6.71
C SER A 247 -1.11 21.61 -5.87
N ASP A 248 -1.81 22.18 -4.89
CA ASP A 248 -2.98 21.53 -4.32
C ASP A 248 -4.00 21.24 -5.42
N ALA A 249 -4.71 20.11 -5.30
CA ALA A 249 -5.63 19.61 -6.31
C ALA A 249 -6.66 18.66 -5.69
N TRP A 250 -7.73 18.40 -6.44
CA TRP A 250 -8.88 17.62 -5.96
C TRP A 250 -9.51 18.21 -4.69
N PRO A 251 -10.21 19.36 -4.81
CA PRO A 251 -10.76 20.08 -3.67
C PRO A 251 -11.89 19.29 -3.00
N VAL A 252 -11.94 19.28 -1.67
CA VAL A 252 -13.05 18.68 -0.91
C VAL A 252 -14.03 19.79 -0.56
N LEU A 253 -15.19 19.79 -1.22
CA LEU A 253 -16.18 20.87 -1.10
C LEU A 253 -17.60 20.31 -0.94
N ARG A 254 -18.37 20.92 -0.04
CA ARG A 254 -19.83 20.74 0.07
C ARG A 254 -20.49 22.09 -0.21
N ASP A 255 -21.41 22.14 -1.17
CA ASP A 255 -22.05 23.38 -1.65
C ASP A 255 -21.05 24.53 -1.97
N ASN A 256 -19.91 24.17 -2.56
CA ASN A 256 -18.80 25.09 -2.88
C ASN A 256 -18.20 25.81 -1.65
N GLN A 257 -18.27 25.17 -0.47
CA GLN A 257 -17.57 25.57 0.76
C GLN A 257 -16.63 24.46 1.21
N VAL A 258 -15.52 24.84 1.84
CA VAL A 258 -14.58 23.92 2.49
C VAL A 258 -15.27 23.30 3.70
N VAL A 259 -15.04 22.00 3.91
CA VAL A 259 -15.57 21.23 5.03
C VAL A 259 -14.49 20.94 6.09
N ASP A 260 -14.93 20.41 7.21
CA ASP A 260 -14.14 19.81 8.29
C ASP A 260 -14.99 18.61 8.72
N ASP A 261 -14.87 17.51 7.97
CA ASP A 261 -15.78 16.36 8.04
C ASP A 261 -15.37 15.35 9.12
N ASP A 262 -14.10 15.35 9.55
CA ASP A 262 -13.65 14.55 10.71
C ASP A 262 -13.72 15.30 12.06
N HIS A 263 -13.98 16.62 12.00
CA HIS A 263 -14.10 17.52 13.15
C HIS A 263 -12.80 17.65 13.98
N ASP A 264 -11.61 17.50 13.37
CA ASP A 264 -10.32 17.73 14.02
C ASP A 264 -9.98 19.23 14.22
N GLY A 265 -10.75 20.13 13.58
CA GLY A 265 -10.59 21.58 13.64
C GLY A 265 -9.66 22.16 12.56
N ILE A 266 -9.24 21.33 11.59
CA ILE A 266 -8.41 21.73 10.45
C ILE A 266 -9.23 21.52 9.16
N PRO A 267 -9.41 22.55 8.31
CA PRO A 267 -10.28 22.40 7.15
C PRO A 267 -9.72 21.46 6.07
N ASP A 268 -10.60 20.63 5.53
CA ASP A 268 -10.33 19.64 4.50
C ASP A 268 -10.30 20.31 3.13
N HIS A 269 -9.21 21.02 2.84
CA HIS A 269 -9.15 21.83 1.63
C HIS A 269 -9.05 20.96 0.35
N TYR A 270 -8.19 19.95 0.34
CA TYR A 270 -7.80 19.19 -0.85
C TYR A 270 -7.35 17.77 -0.51
N ARG A 271 -7.60 16.81 -1.41
CA ARG A 271 -7.04 15.46 -1.27
C ARG A 271 -5.55 15.42 -1.60
N TYR A 272 -5.12 16.12 -2.65
CA TYR A 272 -3.71 16.46 -2.83
C TYR A 272 -3.41 17.79 -2.14
N ASN A 273 -2.69 17.73 -1.02
CA ASN A 273 -2.45 18.90 -0.17
C ASN A 273 -0.93 19.14 0.10
N PRO A 274 -0.10 19.32 -0.94
CA PRO A 274 1.31 19.65 -0.78
C PRO A 274 1.58 20.98 -0.05
N SER A 275 0.64 21.93 -0.03
CA SER A 275 0.82 23.20 0.68
C SER A 275 0.60 23.14 2.19
N ASP A 276 0.00 22.07 2.73
CA ASP A 276 -0.19 21.91 4.17
C ASP A 276 1.17 21.99 4.91
N PRO A 277 1.29 22.84 5.96
CA PRO A 277 2.54 23.03 6.68
C PRO A 277 3.11 21.78 7.37
N ARG A 278 2.28 20.79 7.69
CA ARG A 278 2.71 19.49 8.28
C ARG A 278 3.30 18.61 7.19
N ILE A 279 2.57 18.41 6.08
CA ILE A 279 3.00 17.60 4.93
C ILE A 279 4.33 18.13 4.37
N SER A 280 4.38 19.41 4.04
CA SER A 280 5.58 20.06 3.46
C SER A 280 6.79 20.05 4.41
N SER A 281 6.56 20.25 5.72
CA SER A 281 7.61 20.18 6.75
C SER A 281 8.16 18.77 6.94
N ILE A 282 7.30 17.74 6.96
CA ILE A 282 7.72 16.34 7.10
C ILE A 282 8.46 15.90 5.84
N ALA A 283 7.92 16.17 4.64
CA ALA A 283 8.58 15.82 3.38
C ALA A 283 9.96 16.49 3.24
N SER A 284 10.10 17.75 3.64
CA SER A 284 11.38 18.46 3.67
C SER A 284 12.38 17.87 4.68
N GLN A 285 11.91 17.33 5.81
CA GLN A 285 12.76 16.68 6.81
C GLN A 285 13.18 15.27 6.38
N VAL A 286 12.25 14.47 5.86
CA VAL A 286 12.49 13.11 5.36
C VAL A 286 13.47 13.10 4.19
N THR A 287 13.34 14.07 3.27
CA THR A 287 14.23 14.21 2.10
C THR A 287 15.50 15.03 2.36
N SER A 288 15.83 15.30 3.63
CA SER A 288 16.96 16.15 4.01
C SER A 288 18.31 15.44 3.80
N GLY A 289 19.09 15.91 2.82
CA GLY A 289 20.36 15.30 2.41
C GLY A 289 20.29 14.51 1.12
N GLU A 290 19.09 14.30 0.57
CA GLU A 290 18.88 13.67 -0.74
C GLU A 290 18.88 14.73 -1.85
N ASP A 291 19.81 14.62 -2.81
CA ASP A 291 19.94 15.56 -3.93
C ASP A 291 19.10 15.15 -5.15
N THR A 292 19.00 13.84 -5.43
CA THR A 292 18.34 13.30 -6.63
C THR A 292 16.86 13.05 -6.39
N VAL A 293 16.04 13.12 -7.44
CA VAL A 293 14.60 12.84 -7.36
C VAL A 293 14.36 11.43 -6.82
N LEU A 294 15.09 10.44 -7.32
CA LEU A 294 14.97 9.06 -6.84
C LEU A 294 15.33 8.90 -5.35
N GLY A 295 16.40 9.54 -4.87
CA GLY A 295 16.76 9.52 -3.44
C GLY A 295 15.65 10.11 -2.58
N LYS A 296 15.07 11.25 -2.99
CA LYS A 296 13.93 11.89 -2.32
C LYS A 296 12.69 11.00 -2.29
N VAL A 297 12.31 10.42 -3.43
CA VAL A 297 11.14 9.53 -3.55
C VAL A 297 11.30 8.28 -2.67
N LYS A 298 12.50 7.69 -2.68
CA LYS A 298 12.84 6.52 -1.86
C LYS A 298 12.78 6.85 -0.36
N ALA A 299 13.32 7.99 0.07
CA ALA A 299 13.23 8.42 1.47
C ALA A 299 11.78 8.60 1.94
N ILE A 300 10.90 9.15 1.09
CA ILE A 300 9.46 9.27 1.37
C ILE A 300 8.80 7.88 1.43
N TYR A 301 9.11 6.99 0.50
CA TYR A 301 8.58 5.63 0.46
C TYR A 301 8.98 4.83 1.72
N GLU A 302 10.27 4.87 2.09
CA GLU A 302 10.78 4.23 3.30
C GLU A 302 10.09 4.84 4.55
N TRP A 303 9.87 6.15 4.59
CA TRP A 303 9.15 6.79 5.70
C TRP A 303 7.69 6.34 5.80
N ILE A 304 6.93 6.30 4.70
CA ILE A 304 5.53 5.83 4.70
C ILE A 304 5.47 4.36 5.17
N THR A 305 6.26 3.48 4.53
CA THR A 305 6.26 2.03 4.84
C THR A 305 6.74 1.69 6.26
N ASP A 306 7.58 2.51 6.88
CA ASP A 306 8.03 2.32 8.27
C ASP A 306 7.04 2.88 9.34
N HIS A 307 6.13 3.80 8.99
CA HIS A 307 5.31 4.54 9.96
C HIS A 307 3.80 4.33 9.87
N PHE A 308 3.26 3.95 8.70
CA PHE A 308 1.82 3.86 8.46
C PHE A 308 1.33 2.41 8.50
N ASN A 309 0.13 2.23 9.05
CA ASN A 309 -0.55 0.93 9.07
C ASN A 309 -1.66 0.91 8.03
N TYR A 310 -1.90 -0.28 7.45
CA TYR A 310 -3.08 -0.48 6.60
C TYR A 310 -4.36 -0.49 7.43
N THR A 311 -5.42 0.15 6.93
CA THR A 311 -6.74 0.28 7.59
C THR A 311 -7.35 -1.09 7.99
N THR A 312 -7.59 -1.27 9.29
CA THR A 312 -8.33 -2.42 9.86
C THR A 312 -9.82 -2.36 9.57
N SER A 313 -10.57 -3.44 9.81
CA SER A 313 -12.02 -3.47 9.57
C SER A 313 -12.81 -2.43 10.37
N GLU A 314 -12.48 -2.21 11.66
CA GLU A 314 -13.15 -1.18 12.48
C GLU A 314 -12.82 0.23 11.97
N GLN A 315 -11.57 0.47 11.59
CA GLN A 315 -11.14 1.74 11.02
C GLN A 315 -11.84 2.02 9.69
N ARG A 316 -11.98 1.03 8.79
CA ARG A 316 -12.71 1.19 7.52
C ARG A 316 -14.18 1.56 7.73
N LEU A 317 -14.82 1.02 8.76
CA LEU A 317 -16.20 1.38 9.10
C LEU A 317 -16.31 2.81 9.65
N ARG A 318 -15.31 3.28 10.42
CA ARG A 318 -15.22 4.69 10.83
C ARG A 318 -14.97 5.59 9.61
N ASP A 319 -14.01 5.22 8.77
CA ASP A 319 -13.61 6.00 7.60
C ASP A 319 -14.79 6.13 6.63
N ALA A 320 -15.53 5.05 6.33
CA ALA A 320 -16.74 5.09 5.50
C ALA A 320 -17.86 6.00 6.06
N GLN A 321 -17.89 6.28 7.37
CA GLN A 321 -18.84 7.24 7.97
C GLN A 321 -18.44 8.71 7.77
N ILE A 322 -17.15 8.97 7.53
CA ILE A 322 -16.57 10.31 7.38
C ILE A 322 -16.40 10.65 5.89
N TYR A 323 -15.75 9.76 5.15
CA TYR A 323 -15.31 9.98 3.76
C TYR A 323 -16.26 9.35 2.72
N GLY A 324 -17.17 8.46 3.14
CA GLY A 324 -17.98 7.65 2.23
C GLY A 324 -17.13 6.65 1.44
N ASP A 325 -17.40 6.51 0.15
CA ASP A 325 -16.61 5.71 -0.79
C ASP A 325 -15.39 6.47 -1.38
N MET A 326 -15.14 7.71 -0.91
CA MET A 326 -13.99 8.51 -1.34
C MET A 326 -12.78 8.26 -0.42
N PRO A 327 -11.54 8.35 -0.94
CA PRO A 327 -10.36 8.28 -0.09
C PRO A 327 -10.24 9.49 0.83
N LYS A 328 -9.47 9.32 1.90
CA LYS A 328 -9.09 10.40 2.81
C LYS A 328 -8.36 11.50 2.06
N TRP A 329 -8.50 12.71 2.58
CA TRP A 329 -7.53 13.76 2.28
C TRP A 329 -6.17 13.41 2.91
N ALA A 330 -5.07 13.81 2.26
CA ALA A 330 -3.72 13.47 2.71
C ALA A 330 -3.44 13.85 4.17
N THR A 331 -4.03 14.94 4.67
CA THR A 331 -3.88 15.39 6.06
C THR A 331 -4.59 14.49 7.08
N GLY A 332 -5.65 13.77 6.70
CA GLY A 332 -6.40 12.86 7.57
C GLY A 332 -5.64 11.56 7.76
N CYS A 333 -5.16 10.96 6.66
CA CYS A 333 -4.21 9.84 6.70
C CYS A 333 -2.99 10.17 7.58
N LEU A 334 -2.41 11.36 7.43
CA LEU A 334 -1.29 11.85 8.26
C LEU A 334 -1.65 12.01 9.75
N SER A 335 -2.85 12.51 10.08
CA SER A 335 -3.34 12.64 11.46
C SER A 335 -3.58 11.27 12.11
N ASP A 336 -4.18 10.33 11.37
CA ASP A 336 -4.56 8.99 11.82
C ASP A 336 -3.36 8.02 11.98
N TRP A 337 -2.27 8.21 11.22
CA TRP A 337 -1.15 7.24 11.07
C TRP A 337 -1.56 5.89 10.48
N TYR A 338 -2.69 5.88 9.78
CA TYR A 338 -3.19 4.74 9.04
C TYR A 338 -4.01 5.21 7.84
N GLY A 339 -4.12 4.34 6.85
CA GLY A 339 -4.93 4.51 5.65
C GLY A 339 -4.85 3.23 4.82
N ASP A 340 -5.73 3.04 3.85
CA ASP A 340 -5.56 1.96 2.87
C ASP A 340 -4.79 2.44 1.61
N CYS A 341 -5.11 1.89 0.44
CA CYS A 341 -4.22 1.87 -0.72
C CYS A 341 -4.08 3.24 -1.40
N ASP A 342 -5.20 3.92 -1.65
CA ASP A 342 -5.28 5.27 -2.19
C ASP A 342 -4.98 6.33 -1.12
N ASP A 343 -5.44 6.17 0.12
CA ASP A 343 -5.07 7.03 1.27
C ASP A 343 -3.54 7.25 1.39
N GLN A 344 -2.78 6.15 1.48
CA GLN A 344 -1.32 6.21 1.65
C GLN A 344 -0.64 6.71 0.37
N SER A 345 -1.21 6.38 -0.80
CA SER A 345 -0.73 6.86 -2.10
C SER A 345 -0.94 8.37 -2.29
N LEU A 346 -2.07 8.93 -1.81
CA LEU A 346 -2.37 10.37 -1.82
C LEU A 346 -1.50 11.15 -0.85
N LEU A 347 -1.26 10.61 0.36
CA LEU A 347 -0.30 11.21 1.29
C LEU A 347 1.12 11.19 0.70
N MET A 348 1.57 10.05 0.16
CA MET A 348 2.88 9.93 -0.46
C MET A 348 3.04 10.88 -1.66
N ALA A 349 2.04 10.94 -2.56
CA ALA A 349 2.03 11.87 -3.68
C ALA A 349 2.04 13.34 -3.21
N SER A 350 1.28 13.69 -2.17
CA SER A 350 1.31 15.04 -1.58
C SER A 350 2.67 15.40 -1.00
N MET A 351 3.35 14.46 -0.34
CA MET A 351 4.73 14.64 0.15
C MET A 351 5.73 14.83 -1.00
N CYS A 352 5.62 14.03 -2.08
CA CYS A 352 6.45 14.20 -3.28
C CYS A 352 6.23 15.58 -3.92
N ARG A 353 4.97 15.98 -4.14
CA ARG A 353 4.59 17.29 -4.68
C ARG A 353 5.14 18.44 -3.83
N ALA A 354 5.08 18.32 -2.50
CA ALA A 354 5.58 19.34 -1.57
C ALA A 354 7.10 19.58 -1.64
N VAL A 355 7.88 18.60 -2.11
CA VAL A 355 9.34 18.75 -2.36
C VAL A 355 9.68 18.96 -3.84
N GLY A 356 8.68 19.30 -4.66
CA GLY A 356 8.86 19.65 -6.07
C GLY A 356 8.81 18.48 -7.05
N ILE A 357 8.35 17.30 -6.64
CA ILE A 357 8.35 16.08 -7.46
C ILE A 357 6.91 15.77 -7.92
N PRO A 358 6.61 15.84 -9.24
CA PRO A 358 5.32 15.45 -9.79
C PRO A 358 5.01 13.98 -9.53
N ALA A 359 3.86 13.74 -8.92
CA ALA A 359 3.37 12.43 -8.50
C ALA A 359 1.84 12.42 -8.54
N TRP A 360 1.20 11.30 -8.89
CA TRP A 360 -0.25 11.21 -9.04
C TRP A 360 -0.78 9.79 -8.88
N LEU A 361 -2.04 9.65 -8.48
CA LEU A 361 -2.72 8.38 -8.22
C LEU A 361 -2.99 7.61 -9.53
N GLU A 362 -2.89 6.29 -9.46
CA GLU A 362 -3.34 5.34 -10.47
C GLU A 362 -4.20 4.29 -9.76
N ILE A 363 -5.31 3.92 -10.39
CA ILE A 363 -6.35 3.08 -9.78
C ILE A 363 -6.72 1.95 -10.75
N GLY A 364 -7.17 0.86 -10.17
CA GLY A 364 -7.97 -0.15 -10.82
C GLY A 364 -8.16 -1.33 -9.88
N PHE A 365 -7.78 -2.53 -10.33
CA PHE A 365 -8.00 -3.76 -9.58
C PHE A 365 -6.69 -4.48 -9.27
N LEU A 366 -6.61 -5.09 -8.10
CA LEU A 366 -5.50 -5.94 -7.68
C LEU A 366 -6.03 -7.32 -7.27
N TYR A 367 -5.35 -8.38 -7.74
CA TYR A 367 -5.68 -9.77 -7.42
C TYR A 367 -4.95 -10.23 -6.15
N ASP A 368 -5.70 -10.49 -5.08
CA ASP A 368 -5.16 -11.09 -3.86
C ASP A 368 -5.06 -12.62 -4.01
N GLN A 369 -3.88 -13.08 -4.42
CA GLN A 369 -3.54 -14.50 -4.55
C GLN A 369 -3.73 -15.34 -3.26
N LEU A 370 -3.81 -14.71 -2.07
CA LEU A 370 -4.03 -15.42 -0.81
C LEU A 370 -5.52 -15.67 -0.54
N LYS A 371 -6.39 -14.82 -1.07
CA LYS A 371 -7.85 -14.94 -0.95
C LYS A 371 -8.54 -15.55 -2.18
N ASP A 372 -7.86 -15.54 -3.34
CA ASP A 372 -8.42 -15.89 -4.65
C ASP A 372 -9.48 -14.87 -5.12
N GLU A 373 -9.29 -13.59 -4.74
CA GLU A 373 -10.27 -12.50 -4.89
C GLU A 373 -9.63 -11.28 -5.57
N TRP A 374 -10.43 -10.53 -6.34
CA TRP A 374 -10.05 -9.22 -6.86
C TRP A 374 -10.67 -8.11 -6.00
N GLY A 375 -9.91 -7.06 -5.74
CA GLY A 375 -10.40 -5.85 -5.07
C GLY A 375 -9.98 -4.58 -5.81
N GLY A 376 -10.73 -3.49 -5.62
CA GLY A 376 -10.28 -2.17 -6.01
C GLY A 376 -8.98 -1.80 -5.27
N HIS A 377 -8.05 -1.16 -5.95
CA HIS A 377 -6.73 -0.85 -5.41
C HIS A 377 -6.13 0.41 -6.03
N GLY A 378 -5.52 1.25 -5.21
CA GLY A 378 -4.79 2.46 -5.61
C GLY A 378 -3.30 2.36 -5.34
N TRP A 379 -2.50 2.87 -6.27
CA TRP A 379 -1.06 3.12 -6.13
C TRP A 379 -0.74 4.48 -6.75
N PHE A 380 0.52 4.90 -6.82
CA PHE A 380 0.85 6.19 -7.44
C PHE A 380 2.04 6.11 -8.39
N ASN A 381 2.04 7.02 -9.36
CA ASN A 381 3.12 7.23 -10.31
C ASN A 381 3.97 8.43 -9.91
N VAL A 382 5.25 8.38 -10.28
CA VAL A 382 6.20 9.48 -10.08
C VAL A 382 7.04 9.74 -11.32
N VAL A 383 7.37 11.01 -11.57
CA VAL A 383 8.31 11.42 -12.61
C VAL A 383 9.72 11.45 -12.04
N ILE A 384 10.64 10.70 -12.65
CA ILE A 384 12.06 10.70 -12.31
C ILE A 384 12.85 11.13 -13.56
N PRO A 385 13.45 12.35 -13.58
CA PRO A 385 14.27 12.80 -14.69
C PRO A 385 15.56 11.98 -14.78
N LEU A 386 16.09 11.80 -16.00
CA LEU A 386 17.34 11.07 -16.23
C LEU A 386 18.52 12.05 -16.35
N LYS A 387 19.58 11.78 -15.58
CA LYS A 387 20.76 12.66 -15.44
C LYS A 387 21.62 12.76 -16.69
N ASP A 388 21.50 11.79 -17.61
CA ASP A 388 22.15 11.85 -18.92
C ASP A 388 21.43 12.81 -19.89
N GLY A 389 20.28 13.36 -19.50
CA GLY A 389 19.45 14.25 -20.30
C GLY A 389 18.69 13.53 -21.41
N SER A 390 18.49 12.21 -21.30
CA SER A 390 17.81 11.42 -22.33
C SER A 390 16.29 11.64 -22.36
N ASP A 391 15.62 11.70 -21.19
CA ASP A 391 14.35 12.42 -20.91
C ASP A 391 14.00 12.25 -19.40
N PHE A 392 12.85 11.64 -19.08
CA PHE A 392 12.42 11.19 -17.76
C PHE A 392 11.84 9.77 -17.86
N VAL A 393 11.64 9.10 -16.72
CA VAL A 393 10.77 7.94 -16.60
C VAL A 393 9.55 8.27 -15.75
N VAL A 394 8.38 7.75 -16.12
CA VAL A 394 7.24 7.61 -15.22
C VAL A 394 7.27 6.18 -14.70
N ALA A 395 7.16 6.00 -13.39
CA ALA A 395 7.20 4.70 -12.75
C ALA A 395 6.18 4.60 -11.61
N PRO A 396 5.49 3.46 -11.46
CA PRO A 396 4.58 3.20 -10.36
C PRO A 396 5.34 2.79 -9.09
N ILE A 397 4.79 3.17 -7.95
CA ILE A 397 5.17 2.75 -6.61
C ILE A 397 3.89 2.42 -5.84
N ASP A 398 3.88 1.26 -5.19
CA ASP A 398 2.80 0.81 -4.32
C ASP A 398 3.35 0.72 -2.88
N PRO A 399 3.03 1.68 -2.00
CA PRO A 399 3.54 1.67 -0.63
C PRO A 399 2.97 0.49 0.18
N VAL A 400 1.70 0.14 0.00
CA VAL A 400 1.00 -0.85 0.86
C VAL A 400 1.39 -2.29 0.53
N ASN A 401 1.72 -2.59 -0.74
CA ASN A 401 2.33 -3.86 -1.14
C ASN A 401 3.88 -3.83 -1.09
N SER A 402 4.48 -2.75 -0.59
CA SER A 402 5.93 -2.57 -0.53
C SER A 402 6.62 -2.79 -1.88
N GLU A 403 6.08 -2.20 -2.95
CA GLU A 403 6.62 -2.29 -4.31
C GLU A 403 7.18 -0.94 -4.75
N PHE A 404 8.48 -0.90 -5.00
CA PHE A 404 9.18 0.32 -5.38
C PHE A 404 9.70 0.18 -6.81
N LEU A 405 9.20 1.03 -7.73
CA LEU A 405 9.60 1.05 -9.15
C LEU A 405 9.41 -0.29 -9.84
N PHE A 406 8.31 -0.95 -9.52
CA PHE A 406 7.97 -2.29 -9.97
C PHE A 406 6.47 -2.42 -10.15
N ARG A 407 6.08 -3.21 -11.15
CA ARG A 407 4.70 -3.58 -11.43
C ARG A 407 4.63 -5.10 -11.58
N ASP A 408 3.88 -5.74 -10.68
CA ASP A 408 3.45 -7.12 -10.83
C ASP A 408 2.44 -7.29 -11.99
N PRO A 409 2.11 -8.53 -12.41
CA PRO A 409 1.09 -8.80 -13.41
C PRO A 409 -0.27 -9.09 -12.73
N PHE A 410 -0.44 -8.68 -11.47
CA PHE A 410 -1.63 -8.94 -10.65
C PHE A 410 -2.55 -7.72 -10.57
N ARG A 411 -2.12 -6.60 -11.16
CA ARG A 411 -2.87 -5.34 -11.21
C ARG A 411 -3.34 -4.95 -12.61
N ILE A 412 -4.60 -4.54 -12.67
CA ILE A 412 -5.25 -3.93 -13.82
C ILE A 412 -5.40 -2.45 -13.52
N THR A 413 -5.01 -1.59 -14.45
CA THR A 413 -5.33 -0.16 -14.44
C THR A 413 -6.60 0.08 -15.24
N ASP A 414 -7.54 0.82 -14.70
CA ASP A 414 -8.66 1.39 -15.45
C ASP A 414 -8.68 2.93 -15.39
N TRP A 415 -7.89 3.54 -14.51
CA TRP A 415 -7.81 4.99 -14.38
C TRP A 415 -6.44 5.50 -13.94
N ILE A 416 -5.92 6.52 -14.65
CA ILE A 416 -4.70 7.26 -14.25
C ILE A 416 -5.08 8.72 -13.98
N ASP A 417 -4.65 9.29 -12.86
CA ASP A 417 -4.78 10.73 -12.64
C ASP A 417 -3.94 11.51 -13.67
N ASN A 418 -4.57 12.42 -14.41
CA ASN A 418 -3.95 13.27 -15.41
C ASN A 418 -3.83 14.75 -14.96
N GLY A 419 -4.28 15.08 -13.74
CA GLY A 419 -4.22 16.41 -13.14
C GLY A 419 -5.21 17.43 -13.72
N ASN A 420 -6.14 17.03 -14.58
CA ASN A 420 -7.12 17.93 -15.20
C ASN A 420 -8.52 17.77 -14.60
N TYR A 421 -9.37 18.74 -14.93
CA TYR A 421 -10.81 18.65 -14.69
C TYR A 421 -11.51 18.07 -15.94
N VAL A 422 -12.61 17.37 -15.72
CA VAL A 422 -13.47 16.79 -16.77
C VAL A 422 -14.88 17.37 -16.66
N GLU A 423 -15.60 17.39 -17.78
CA GLU A 423 -17.00 17.81 -17.82
C GLU A 423 -17.88 16.55 -17.82
N GLN A 424 -18.70 16.39 -16.78
CA GLN A 424 -19.65 15.28 -16.62
C GLN A 424 -21.01 15.84 -16.20
N ASP A 425 -22.07 15.51 -16.95
CA ASP A 425 -23.45 15.98 -16.71
C ASP A 425 -23.64 17.51 -16.59
N GLY A 426 -22.72 18.29 -17.17
CA GLY A 426 -22.70 19.75 -17.07
C GLY A 426 -22.05 20.29 -15.79
N HIS A 427 -21.35 19.44 -15.05
CA HIS A 427 -20.50 19.77 -13.91
C HIS A 427 -19.03 19.61 -14.28
N THR A 428 -18.22 20.62 -13.94
CA THR A 428 -16.75 20.53 -13.98
C THR A 428 -16.27 19.81 -12.73
N LEU A 429 -15.83 18.56 -12.87
CA LEU A 429 -15.34 17.70 -11.79
C LEU A 429 -13.82 17.54 -11.88
N TYR A 430 -13.13 17.23 -10.77
CA TYR A 430 -11.77 16.73 -10.90
C TYR A 430 -11.83 15.34 -11.56
N ASN A 431 -10.84 14.97 -12.39
CA ASN A 431 -10.86 13.68 -13.09
C ASN A 431 -10.95 12.46 -12.16
N LEU A 432 -10.50 12.54 -10.91
CA LEU A 432 -10.71 11.47 -9.93
C LEU A 432 -12.12 11.47 -9.34
N ASP A 433 -12.80 12.63 -9.19
CA ASP A 433 -14.23 12.63 -8.81
C ASP A 433 -15.08 11.86 -9.83
N ALA A 434 -14.78 11.99 -11.12
CA ALA A 434 -15.45 11.23 -12.17
C ALA A 434 -15.23 9.71 -12.08
N TYR A 435 -14.09 9.27 -11.52
CA TYR A 435 -13.83 7.85 -11.26
C TYR A 435 -14.61 7.34 -10.05
N TYR A 436 -14.51 8.03 -8.89
CA TYR A 436 -15.17 7.56 -7.67
C TYR A 436 -16.70 7.74 -7.72
N ASN A 437 -17.24 8.65 -8.55
CA ASN A 437 -18.67 8.80 -8.80
C ASN A 437 -19.15 8.03 -10.05
N PHE A 438 -18.63 6.81 -10.26
CA PHE A 438 -18.97 5.92 -11.38
C PHE A 438 -20.45 5.45 -11.41
N TYR A 439 -21.26 5.82 -10.43
CA TYR A 439 -22.67 5.45 -10.36
C TYR A 439 -23.51 6.66 -9.93
N SER A 440 -24.56 6.96 -10.69
CA SER A 440 -25.49 8.06 -10.40
C SER A 440 -26.95 7.65 -10.58
N VAL A 441 -27.83 8.17 -9.72
CA VAL A 441 -29.27 7.92 -9.80
C VAL A 441 -30.05 9.20 -9.58
N ARG A 442 -30.89 9.52 -10.56
CA ARG A 442 -31.93 10.54 -10.42
C ARG A 442 -33.25 9.86 -10.10
N ARG A 443 -33.79 10.14 -8.90
CA ARG A 443 -35.00 9.50 -8.39
C ARG A 443 -35.80 10.39 -7.43
N PRO A 444 -37.12 10.17 -7.30
CA PRO A 444 -37.90 10.64 -6.15
C PRO A 444 -37.41 10.02 -4.83
N SER A 445 -37.64 10.72 -3.71
CA SER A 445 -37.16 10.33 -2.37
C SER A 445 -37.83 9.10 -1.73
N PHE A 446 -38.73 8.42 -2.44
CA PHE A 446 -39.44 7.20 -1.99
C PHE A 446 -39.06 5.96 -2.82
N VAL A 447 -38.02 6.09 -3.65
CA VAL A 447 -37.47 5.01 -4.47
C VAL A 447 -36.15 4.60 -3.86
N ASP A 448 -36.02 3.33 -3.50
CA ASP A 448 -34.74 2.77 -3.05
C ASP A 448 -34.05 2.13 -4.24
N VAL A 449 -32.74 2.32 -4.35
CA VAL A 449 -31.93 1.76 -5.43
C VAL A 449 -30.59 1.35 -4.86
N ASP A 450 -30.33 0.05 -4.90
CA ASP A 450 -29.08 -0.56 -4.47
C ASP A 450 -28.32 -1.05 -5.71
N LEU A 451 -26.99 -0.90 -5.70
CA LEU A 451 -26.09 -1.44 -6.72
C LEU A 451 -25.06 -2.32 -6.03
N GLU A 452 -25.06 -3.61 -6.35
CA GLU A 452 -24.03 -4.56 -5.93
C GLU A 452 -23.04 -4.78 -7.09
N THR A 453 -21.75 -4.76 -6.79
CA THR A 453 -20.66 -5.01 -7.75
C THR A 453 -19.88 -6.27 -7.38
N SER A 454 -19.39 -6.99 -8.38
CA SER A 454 -18.48 -8.11 -8.18
C SER A 454 -17.44 -8.22 -9.30
N TYR A 455 -16.26 -8.70 -8.95
CA TYR A 455 -15.05 -8.68 -9.78
C TYR A 455 -14.48 -10.10 -9.83
N ASN A 456 -14.51 -10.74 -10.99
CA ASN A 456 -14.13 -12.15 -11.12
C ASN A 456 -13.26 -12.39 -12.37
N SER A 457 -12.14 -13.09 -12.23
CA SER A 457 -11.41 -13.59 -13.40
C SER A 457 -12.01 -14.91 -13.91
N VAL A 458 -12.66 -14.88 -15.07
CA VAL A 458 -13.18 -16.07 -15.78
C VAL A 458 -12.05 -16.91 -16.35
N ARG A 459 -10.92 -16.26 -16.68
CA ARG A 459 -9.67 -16.90 -17.10
C ARG A 459 -8.52 -16.22 -16.38
N TYR A 460 -7.57 -17.02 -15.91
CA TYR A 460 -6.32 -16.55 -15.34
C TYR A 460 -5.22 -17.58 -15.64
N VAL A 461 -4.19 -17.19 -16.40
CA VAL A 461 -3.10 -18.10 -16.81
C VAL A 461 -1.75 -17.42 -16.57
N GLU A 462 -0.93 -18.00 -15.68
CA GLU A 462 0.43 -17.50 -15.41
C GLU A 462 1.45 -18.01 -16.44
N HIS A 463 2.31 -17.12 -16.93
CA HIS A 463 3.38 -17.43 -17.88
C HIS A 463 4.73 -16.92 -17.40
N GLY A 464 5.79 -17.71 -17.62
CA GLY A 464 7.15 -17.41 -17.15
C GLY A 464 7.25 -17.31 -15.61
N LYS A 465 8.44 -16.96 -15.10
CA LYS A 465 8.65 -16.57 -13.69
C LYS A 465 9.84 -15.63 -13.59
N ILE A 466 9.65 -14.47 -12.95
CA ILE A 466 10.74 -13.55 -12.63
C ILE A 466 10.91 -13.34 -11.12
N LYS A 467 12.04 -12.78 -10.72
CA LYS A 467 12.36 -12.48 -9.32
C LYS A 467 12.55 -11.00 -9.13
N GLN A 468 11.74 -10.40 -8.25
CA GLN A 468 11.94 -9.05 -7.75
C GLN A 468 12.76 -9.14 -6.47
N TYR A 469 13.94 -8.53 -6.45
CA TYR A 469 14.83 -8.55 -5.29
C TYR A 469 14.55 -7.35 -4.39
N VAL A 470 14.36 -7.56 -3.09
CA VAL A 470 14.00 -6.49 -2.14
C VAL A 470 15.13 -6.23 -1.14
N ASP A 471 15.32 -4.98 -0.73
CA ASP A 471 16.38 -4.57 0.22
C ASP A 471 15.92 -4.66 1.69
N GLN A 472 14.62 -4.50 1.94
CA GLN A 472 14.03 -4.68 3.25
C GLN A 472 13.87 -6.17 3.63
N LYS A 473 13.78 -6.44 4.93
CA LYS A 473 13.51 -7.78 5.46
C LYS A 473 12.00 -8.03 5.37
N LEU A 474 11.58 -8.80 4.37
CA LEU A 474 10.20 -9.32 4.28
C LEU A 474 9.80 -9.99 5.59
N GLU A 475 8.86 -9.40 6.33
CA GLU A 475 8.15 -10.10 7.39
C GLU A 475 7.12 -11.04 6.72
N PRO A 476 7.15 -12.36 7.01
CA PRO A 476 6.24 -13.29 6.37
C PRO A 476 4.83 -13.11 6.94
N GLY A 477 3.88 -12.73 6.07
CA GLY A 477 2.48 -12.48 6.43
C GLY A 477 1.61 -12.23 5.20
N ASN A 478 1.65 -11.00 4.68
CA ASN A 478 0.54 -10.45 3.88
C ASN A 478 0.94 -9.86 2.51
N LEU A 479 2.16 -10.11 1.99
CA LEU A 479 2.62 -9.52 0.72
C LEU A 479 2.41 -10.48 -0.45
N GLN A 480 1.98 -9.95 -1.60
CA GLN A 480 1.78 -10.72 -2.84
C GLN A 480 3.10 -11.34 -3.36
N GLY A 481 3.03 -12.41 -4.17
CA GLY A 481 4.21 -13.05 -4.77
C GLY A 481 5.21 -13.70 -3.78
N THR A 482 4.80 -13.97 -2.53
CA THR A 482 5.70 -14.38 -1.44
C THR A 482 6.07 -15.87 -1.43
N GLN A 483 6.89 -16.30 -2.39
CA GLN A 483 7.81 -17.44 -2.15
C GLN A 483 9.18 -16.95 -1.69
N GLN A 484 9.40 -16.92 -0.37
CA GLN A 484 10.71 -16.67 0.22
C GLN A 484 11.70 -17.81 -0.12
N GLY A 485 12.41 -17.66 -1.22
CA GLY A 485 13.59 -18.47 -1.51
C GLY A 485 14.85 -17.77 -1.00
N VAL A 486 15.55 -18.39 -0.04
CA VAL A 486 17.02 -18.22 -0.03
C VAL A 486 17.52 -19.05 -1.20
N PRO A 487 18.33 -18.51 -2.14
CA PRO A 487 18.90 -19.31 -3.20
C PRO A 487 19.60 -20.55 -2.62
N SER A 488 19.06 -21.73 -2.92
CA SER A 488 19.81 -22.96 -2.68
C SER A 488 21.06 -22.85 -3.55
N LEU A 489 22.22 -22.70 -2.93
CA LEU A 489 23.51 -22.74 -3.62
C LEU A 489 23.47 -23.90 -4.64
N PRO A 490 23.79 -23.67 -5.92
CA PRO A 490 23.75 -24.73 -6.92
C PRO A 490 24.61 -25.87 -6.39
N TYR A 491 23.97 -27.01 -6.07
CA TYR A 491 24.66 -28.16 -5.53
C TYR A 491 25.78 -28.50 -6.50
N PRO A 492 27.06 -28.38 -6.11
CA PRO A 492 28.13 -28.77 -7.00
C PRO A 492 27.92 -30.24 -7.31
N ASN A 493 27.74 -30.53 -8.60
CA ASN A 493 27.72 -31.86 -9.17
C ASN A 493 28.78 -32.71 -8.44
N PRO A 494 28.47 -33.88 -7.83
CA PRO A 494 29.24 -34.45 -6.70
C PRO A 494 30.74 -34.71 -6.92
N LEU A 495 31.20 -34.59 -8.17
CA LEU A 495 32.60 -34.55 -8.60
C LEU A 495 33.37 -33.25 -8.25
N ILE A 496 32.70 -32.19 -7.77
CA ILE A 496 33.33 -30.96 -7.22
C ILE A 496 32.96 -30.80 -5.74
N SER A 497 33.12 -31.89 -4.98
CA SER A 497 33.24 -31.82 -3.52
C SER A 497 34.71 -31.51 -3.15
N ILE A 498 34.91 -30.67 -2.11
CA ILE A 498 36.18 -30.02 -1.69
C ILE A 498 36.48 -28.74 -2.51
N PRO A 499 36.57 -27.52 -1.91
CA PRO A 499 37.03 -27.23 -0.55
C PRO A 499 36.15 -26.28 0.31
N VAL A 500 34.85 -26.09 0.06
CA VAL A 500 34.02 -25.16 0.90
C VAL A 500 33.92 -25.63 2.36
N ILE A 501 33.83 -26.94 2.60
CA ILE A 501 33.71 -27.53 3.96
C ILE A 501 35.00 -27.33 4.79
N MET A 502 36.16 -27.10 4.17
CA MET A 502 37.42 -26.85 4.89
C MET A 502 37.41 -25.52 5.68
N LEU A 503 36.68 -24.49 5.22
CA LEU A 503 36.68 -23.18 5.89
C LEU A 503 35.94 -23.18 7.24
N LEU A 504 34.99 -24.11 7.44
CA LEU A 504 34.20 -24.20 8.68
C LEU A 504 34.90 -24.97 9.82
N ILE A 505 36.04 -25.61 9.56
CA ILE A 505 36.77 -26.45 10.54
C ILE A 505 38.02 -25.73 11.10
N ALA A 506 38.47 -24.63 10.49
CA ALA A 506 39.70 -23.93 10.83
C ALA A 506 39.57 -22.86 11.94
N LEU A 507 38.92 -23.19 13.07
CA LEU A 507 39.03 -22.41 14.32
C LEU A 507 40.02 -23.11 15.28
N PRO A 508 41.04 -22.41 15.83
CA PRO A 508 42.12 -23.07 16.56
C PRO A 508 41.67 -23.56 17.94
N ALA A 509 41.59 -24.89 18.10
CA ALA A 509 41.36 -25.54 19.37
C ALA A 509 42.43 -25.14 20.40
N ARG A 510 42.01 -24.52 21.51
CA ARG A 510 42.93 -23.98 22.53
C ARG A 510 42.93 -24.86 23.79
N LYS A 511 44.15 -25.25 24.18
CA LYS A 511 44.59 -25.86 25.46
C LYS A 511 44.66 -27.40 25.54
N ILE A 512 45.83 -27.85 25.13
CA ILE A 512 46.62 -28.97 25.68
C ILE A 512 46.48 -29.08 27.21
N PHE A 513 46.37 -30.31 27.72
CA PHE A 513 46.61 -30.70 29.10
C PHE A 513 47.65 -31.83 29.14
N LEU A 514 48.41 -31.95 30.24
CA LEU A 514 49.42 -32.99 30.59
C LEU A 514 50.91 -32.75 30.26
N LYS A 515 51.63 -32.16 31.23
CA LYS A 515 52.87 -32.64 31.90
C LYS A 515 53.38 -31.53 32.85
N ARG A 516 53.94 -31.79 34.05
CA ARG A 516 54.11 -33.02 34.87
C ARG A 516 54.62 -32.58 36.28
N LEU A 517 54.51 -33.49 37.26
CA LEU A 517 55.24 -33.51 38.55
C LEU A 517 54.85 -32.47 39.62
N GLY A 518 54.62 -32.98 40.84
CA GLY A 518 54.07 -32.29 42.00
C GLY A 518 53.19 -33.28 42.76
#